data_AF-T1BF46-F1
#
_entry.id   AF-T1BF46-F1
#
_cell.length_a   1.000
_cell.length_b   1.000
_cell.length_c   1.000
_cell.angle_alpha   90.00
_cell.angle_beta   90.00
_cell.angle_gamma   90.00
#
_symmetry.space_group_name_H-M   'P 1'
#
loop_
_entity.id
_entity.type
_entity.pdbx_description
1 polymer ?
#
loop_
_entity_poly.entity_id
_entity_poly.type
_entity_poly.pdbx_seq_one_letter_code
_entity_poly.pdbx_strand_id
1 'polypeptide(L)'
;MLNDIMTVARAGAGLGIPGLYVTGDPGGIDEEAKIGSLRVRLGLGWAKSHAFTTGQCPVMKYNRQLMMAILHDRAHIAKAVNATVIPLDQAPDGYADFDKGVAKKFVL
;
A
#
# COMPACT_ATOMS: atom_id res chain seq x y z
N MET A 1 3.81 -5.45 -10.22
CA MET A 1 3.05 -4.24 -9.83
C MET A 1 3.66 -2.93 -10.35
N LEU A 2 4.91 -2.54 -10.00
CA LEU A 2 5.50 -1.26 -10.48
C LEU A 2 5.61 -1.19 -12.01
N ASN A 3 5.97 -2.29 -12.67
CA ASN A 3 6.02 -2.35 -14.13
C ASN A 3 4.64 -2.26 -14.77
N ASP A 4 3.63 -2.82 -14.12
CA ASP A 4 2.25 -2.84 -14.61
C ASP A 4 1.64 -1.43 -14.54
N ILE A 5 1.82 -0.72 -13.42
CA ILE A 5 1.29 0.65 -13.27
C ILE A 5 1.91 1.61 -14.31
N MET A 6 3.20 1.46 -14.63
CA MET A 6 3.83 2.24 -15.72
C MET A 6 3.28 1.88 -17.10
N THR A 7 2.83 0.65 -17.29
CA THR A 7 2.22 0.19 -18.56
C THR A 7 0.83 0.79 -18.73
N VAL A 8 -0.03 0.69 -17.71
CA VAL A 8 -1.45 1.08 -17.81
C VAL A 8 -1.69 2.59 -17.63
N ALA A 9 -0.87 3.31 -16.86
CA ALA A 9 -1.09 4.73 -16.61
C ALA A 9 -0.85 5.56 -17.87
N ARG A 10 -1.62 6.62 -18.12
CA ARG A 10 -1.44 7.50 -19.30
C ARG A 10 -0.13 8.30 -19.23
N ALA A 11 0.32 8.84 -20.37
CA ALA A 11 1.42 9.79 -20.38
C ALA A 11 1.13 11.03 -19.49
N GLY A 12 2.16 11.50 -18.78
CA GLY A 12 2.10 12.58 -17.80
C GLY A 12 1.45 12.21 -16.46
N ALA A 13 1.22 10.92 -16.17
CA ALA A 13 0.59 10.50 -14.92
C ALA A 13 1.52 10.59 -13.69
N GLY A 14 0.93 10.90 -12.54
CA GLY A 14 1.56 10.70 -11.23
C GLY A 14 1.27 9.31 -10.68
N LEU A 15 2.32 8.61 -10.24
CA LEU A 15 2.28 7.26 -9.71
C LEU A 15 2.58 7.29 -8.20
N GLY A 16 1.53 7.15 -7.39
CA GLY A 16 1.63 7.05 -5.93
C GLY A 16 1.95 5.62 -5.50
N ILE A 17 3.01 5.44 -4.73
CA ILE A 17 3.52 4.13 -4.28
C ILE A 17 3.50 4.11 -2.74
N PRO A 18 2.35 3.80 -2.13
CA PRO A 18 2.25 3.64 -0.67
C PRO A 18 2.73 2.26 -0.19
N GLY A 19 2.92 1.30 -1.10
CA GLY A 19 3.44 -0.03 -0.77
C GLY A 19 4.87 0.04 -0.25
N LEU A 20 5.18 -0.81 0.74
CA LEU A 20 6.50 -0.86 1.35
C LEU A 20 7.50 -1.53 0.39
N TYR A 21 8.61 -0.86 0.15
CA TYR A 21 9.81 -1.41 -0.47
C TYR A 21 10.96 -1.21 0.52
N VAL A 22 11.64 -2.31 0.87
CA VAL A 22 12.65 -2.33 1.94
C VAL A 22 14.07 -2.25 1.36
N THR A 23 15.01 -1.73 2.15
CA THR A 23 16.43 -1.66 1.76
C THR A 23 17.14 -3.01 1.82
N GLY A 24 16.51 -4.01 2.42
CA GLY A 24 16.98 -5.39 2.42
C GLY A 24 15.86 -6.33 2.83
N ASP A 25 15.77 -7.45 2.13
CA ASP A 25 14.77 -8.51 2.37
C ASP A 25 15.51 -9.85 2.41
N PRO A 26 15.79 -10.42 3.59
CA PRO A 26 16.46 -11.72 3.69
C PRO A 26 15.72 -12.85 2.95
N GLY A 27 14.40 -12.71 2.77
CA GLY A 27 13.55 -13.63 2.01
C GLY A 27 13.40 -13.28 0.52
N GLY A 28 14.17 -12.30 0.03
CA GLY A 28 14.13 -11.84 -1.36
C GLY A 28 14.32 -12.98 -2.36
N ILE A 29 13.57 -12.91 -3.47
CA ILE A 29 13.52 -13.95 -4.50
C ILE A 29 14.86 -14.17 -5.23
N ASP A 30 15.75 -13.18 -5.21
CA ASP A 30 17.09 -13.23 -5.78
C ASP A 30 18.05 -12.32 -4.98
N GLU A 31 19.34 -12.37 -5.31
CA GLU A 31 20.37 -11.59 -4.60
C GLU A 31 20.19 -10.06 -4.74
N GLU A 32 19.59 -9.60 -5.85
CA GLU A 32 19.28 -8.18 -6.05
C GLU A 32 18.13 -7.73 -5.13
N ALA A 33 17.07 -8.52 -5.05
CA ALA A 33 15.92 -8.26 -4.19
C ALA A 33 16.31 -8.30 -2.71
N LYS A 34 17.28 -9.16 -2.32
CA LYS A 34 17.79 -9.21 -0.95
C LYS A 34 18.41 -7.92 -0.46
N ILE A 35 18.94 -7.09 -1.37
CA ILE A 35 19.48 -5.76 -1.08
C ILE A 35 18.51 -4.64 -1.48
N GLY A 36 17.23 -4.95 -1.67
CA GLY A 36 16.19 -3.98 -2.03
C GLY A 36 16.27 -3.46 -3.47
N SER A 37 17.08 -4.08 -4.34
CA SER A 37 17.15 -3.74 -5.75
C SER A 37 16.02 -4.41 -6.52
N LEU A 38 15.31 -3.64 -7.33
CA LEU A 38 14.14 -4.09 -8.08
C LEU A 38 14.37 -3.90 -9.58
N ARG A 39 13.99 -4.90 -10.37
CA ARG A 39 14.00 -4.80 -11.84
C ARG A 39 12.79 -4.01 -12.32
N VAL A 40 12.97 -2.70 -12.43
CA VAL A 40 11.93 -1.76 -12.85
C VAL A 40 12.20 -1.26 -14.27
N ARG A 41 11.18 -1.24 -15.14
CA ARG A 41 11.24 -0.71 -16.52
C ARG A 41 11.20 0.83 -16.51
N LEU A 42 12.13 1.47 -15.83
CA LEU A 42 12.15 2.92 -15.65
C LEU A 42 12.08 3.69 -16.97
N GLY A 43 12.71 3.18 -18.04
CA GLY A 43 12.64 3.77 -19.38
C GLY A 43 11.21 3.89 -19.95
N LEU A 44 10.30 2.97 -19.61
CA LEU A 44 8.89 3.06 -20.00
C LEU A 44 8.19 4.21 -19.28
N GLY A 45 8.41 4.34 -17.97
CA GLY A 45 7.89 5.46 -17.19
C GLY A 45 8.47 6.80 -17.66
N TRP A 46 9.76 6.82 -17.98
CA TRP A 46 10.46 7.97 -18.53
C TRP A 46 9.86 8.43 -19.86
N ALA A 47 9.67 7.50 -20.80
CA ALA A 47 9.10 7.81 -22.13
C ALA A 47 7.68 8.35 -22.06
N LYS A 48 6.95 8.05 -20.98
CA LYS A 48 5.60 8.52 -20.72
C LYS A 48 5.57 9.72 -19.76
N SER A 49 6.73 10.29 -19.40
CA SER A 49 6.86 11.43 -18.49
C SER A 49 6.12 11.22 -17.16
N HIS A 50 6.24 10.03 -16.57
CA HIS A 50 5.62 9.74 -15.28
C HIS A 50 6.36 10.40 -14.11
N ALA A 51 5.60 10.87 -13.12
CA ALA A 51 6.12 11.28 -11.83
C ALA A 51 5.90 10.15 -10.80
N PHE A 52 6.88 9.90 -9.93
CA PHE A 52 6.79 8.86 -8.89
C PHE A 52 6.78 9.52 -7.51
N THR A 53 5.91 9.07 -6.63
CA THR A 53 5.89 9.49 -5.21
C THR A 53 5.93 8.26 -4.33
N THR A 54 6.91 8.20 -3.44
CA THR A 54 7.18 7.05 -2.56
C THR A 54 7.30 7.51 -1.11
N GLY A 55 7.44 6.53 -0.21
CA GLY A 55 7.79 6.77 1.19
C GLY A 55 6.62 6.61 2.15
N GLN A 56 6.93 6.76 3.44
CA GLN A 56 5.95 6.63 4.50
C GLN A 56 4.91 7.75 4.41
N CYS A 57 3.64 7.40 4.64
CA CYS A 57 2.55 8.37 4.60
C CYS A 57 2.72 9.40 5.74
N PRO A 58 2.79 10.72 5.45
CA PRO A 58 2.81 11.75 6.47
C PRO A 58 1.40 11.92 7.06
N VAL A 59 0.98 10.98 7.92
CA VAL A 59 -0.39 10.88 8.45
C VAL A 59 -0.92 12.20 9.01
N MET A 60 -0.07 12.95 9.70
CA MET A 60 -0.43 14.23 10.33
C MET A 60 -0.84 15.31 9.33
N LYS A 61 -0.41 15.20 8.07
CA LYS A 61 -0.81 16.12 7.00
C LYS A 61 -2.29 15.95 6.62
N TYR A 62 -2.86 14.75 6.82
CA TYR A 62 -4.16 14.37 6.25
C TYR A 62 -5.22 13.99 7.28
N ASN A 63 -4.82 13.53 8.47
CA ASN A 63 -5.74 12.88 9.42
C ASN A 63 -6.95 13.76 9.81
N ARG A 64 -6.77 15.07 10.02
CA ARG A 64 -7.85 15.98 10.41
C ARG A 64 -8.93 16.09 9.32
N GLN A 65 -8.52 16.24 8.07
CA GLN A 65 -9.46 16.36 6.96
C GLN A 65 -10.19 15.03 6.71
N LEU A 66 -9.47 13.91 6.80
CA LEU A 66 -10.06 12.57 6.68
C LEU A 66 -11.04 12.26 7.82
N MET A 67 -10.72 12.63 9.06
CA MET A 67 -11.63 12.54 10.20
C MET A 67 -12.91 13.34 9.94
N MET A 68 -12.79 14.59 9.49
CA MET A 68 -13.97 15.40 9.16
C MET A 68 -14.79 14.78 8.03
N ALA A 69 -14.15 14.20 7.01
CA ALA A 69 -14.88 13.48 5.95
C ALA A 69 -15.68 12.29 6.49
N ILE A 70 -15.14 11.55 7.47
CA ILE A 70 -15.86 10.46 8.14
C ILE A 70 -17.04 11.01 8.96
N LEU A 71 -16.81 12.03 9.79
CA LEU A 71 -17.85 12.62 10.66
C LEU A 71 -18.99 13.28 9.87
N HIS A 72 -18.69 13.76 8.65
CA HIS A 72 -19.68 14.34 7.73
C HIS A 72 -20.22 13.33 6.71
N ASP A 73 -20.07 12.04 6.96
CA ASP A 73 -20.63 10.95 6.15
C ASP A 73 -20.17 10.93 4.68
N ARG A 74 -19.01 11.54 4.40
CA ARG A 74 -18.38 11.57 3.06
C ARG A 74 -17.54 10.34 2.78
N ALA A 75 -17.17 9.57 3.82
CA ALA A 75 -16.32 8.38 3.70
C ALA A 75 -16.73 7.29 4.70
N HIS A 76 -17.06 6.10 4.18
CA HIS A 76 -17.49 4.95 4.96
C HIS A 76 -16.37 3.91 5.08
N ILE A 77 -15.25 4.29 5.70
CA ILE A 77 -14.00 3.52 5.62
C ILE A 77 -14.11 2.11 6.21
N ALA A 78 -14.79 1.94 7.34
CA ALA A 78 -14.96 0.63 8.00
C ALA A 78 -15.64 -0.39 7.08
N LYS A 79 -16.63 0.04 6.30
CA LYS A 79 -17.29 -0.81 5.29
C LYS A 79 -16.37 -1.09 4.11
N ALA A 80 -15.68 -0.07 3.60
CA ALA A 80 -14.79 -0.19 2.44
C ALA A 80 -13.64 -1.18 2.67
N VAL A 81 -13.12 -1.28 3.90
CA VAL A 81 -12.04 -2.22 4.26
C VAL A 81 -12.53 -3.50 4.93
N ASN A 82 -13.85 -3.70 5.04
CA ASN A 82 -14.47 -4.82 5.76
C ASN A 82 -13.90 -4.99 7.18
N ALA A 83 -14.02 -3.93 8.00
CA ALA A 83 -13.50 -3.91 9.37
C ALA A 83 -14.20 -4.95 10.25
N THR A 84 -13.41 -5.78 10.94
CA THR A 84 -13.88 -6.85 11.83
C THR A 84 -13.23 -6.66 13.21
N VAL A 85 -14.04 -6.45 14.24
CA VAL A 85 -13.55 -6.33 15.62
C VAL A 85 -13.30 -7.73 16.19
N ILE A 86 -12.12 -7.95 16.77
CA ILE A 86 -11.76 -9.18 17.47
C ILE A 86 -11.15 -8.82 18.83
N PRO A 87 -11.33 -9.64 19.87
CA PRO A 87 -10.67 -9.41 21.14
C PRO A 87 -9.16 -9.70 21.05
N LEU A 88 -8.37 -9.13 21.99
CA LEU A 88 -6.91 -9.20 21.98
C LEU A 88 -6.36 -10.65 22.02
N ASP A 89 -7.04 -11.55 22.71
CA ASP A 89 -6.71 -12.98 22.80
C ASP A 89 -6.81 -13.70 21.44
N GLN A 90 -7.65 -13.19 20.53
CA GLN A 90 -7.80 -13.70 19.16
C GLN A 90 -6.85 -13.03 18.16
N ALA A 91 -5.98 -12.12 18.59
CA ALA A 91 -5.01 -11.49 17.71
C ALA A 91 -4.16 -12.52 16.91
N PRO A 92 -3.63 -13.61 17.50
CA PRO A 92 -2.84 -14.60 16.74
C PRO A 92 -3.63 -15.23 15.59
N ASP A 93 -4.88 -15.60 15.82
CA ASP A 93 -5.75 -16.17 14.78
C ASP A 93 -6.06 -15.14 13.69
N GLY A 94 -6.30 -13.88 14.08
CA GLY A 94 -6.48 -12.77 13.14
C GLY A 94 -5.27 -12.55 12.23
N TYR A 95 -4.04 -12.66 12.77
CA TYR A 95 -2.82 -12.60 11.95
C TYR A 95 -2.73 -13.79 10.98
N ALA A 96 -3.01 -15.01 11.44
CA ALA A 96 -2.96 -16.21 10.60
C ALA A 96 -4.00 -16.18 9.47
N ASP A 97 -5.20 -15.66 9.72
CA ASP A 97 -6.23 -15.48 8.70
C ASP A 97 -5.84 -14.38 7.70
N PHE A 98 -5.29 -13.26 8.17
CA PHE A 98 -4.85 -12.18 7.30
C PHE A 98 -3.74 -12.62 6.34
N ASP A 99 -2.79 -13.44 6.81
CA ASP A 99 -1.72 -14.01 5.99
C ASP A 99 -2.24 -14.93 4.87
N LYS A 100 -3.34 -15.65 5.14
CA LYS A 100 -4.04 -16.46 4.12
C LYS A 100 -4.82 -15.63 3.10
N GLY A 101 -4.86 -14.31 3.24
CA GLY A 101 -5.47 -13.39 2.29
C GLY A 101 -6.98 -13.19 2.48
N VAL A 102 -7.52 -13.37 3.69
CA VAL A 102 -8.93 -13.02 3.94
C VAL A 102 -9.16 -11.53 3.68
N ALA A 103 -10.26 -11.19 3.02
CA ALA A 103 -10.63 -9.81 2.72
C ALA A 103 -11.26 -9.10 3.94
N LYS A 104 -10.52 -9.00 5.05
CA LYS A 104 -10.94 -8.35 6.31
C LYS A 104 -9.86 -7.43 6.84
N LYS A 105 -10.27 -6.35 7.51
CA LYS A 105 -9.39 -5.52 8.33
C LYS A 105 -9.69 -5.78 9.81
N PHE A 106 -8.83 -6.52 10.49
CA PHE A 106 -8.98 -6.77 11.92
C PHE A 106 -8.69 -5.51 12.76
N VAL A 107 -9.51 -5.30 13.79
CA VAL A 107 -9.40 -4.24 14.80
C VAL A 107 -9.45 -4.91 16.17
N LEU A 108 -8.41 -4.70 16.99
CA LEU A 108 -8.31 -5.22 18.36
C LEU A 108 -9.04 -4.31 19.35
#